data_AF-A0A7Z9W234-F1
#
_entry.id   AF-A0A7Z9W234-F1
#
_cell.length_a   1.000
_cell.length_b   1.000
_cell.length_c   1.000
_cell.angle_alpha   90.00
_cell.angle_beta   90.00
_cell.angle_gamma   90.00
#
_symmetry.space_group_name_H-M   'P 1'
#
loop_
_entity.id
_entity.type
_entity.pdbx_description
1 polymer ?
#
loop_
_entity_poly.entity_id
_entity_poly.type
_entity_poly.pdbx_seq_one_letter_code
_entity_poly.pdbx_strand_id
1 'polypeptide(L)'
;MSCPKCNDTGWFPEYFDGVRRVVRCDCWREDVAKKMLSKSRIPSRYRQCDFSTFITYPNEELVRAVKKAREFSDAFPAVDKGLIFIGKPGIGKTHLAVSVLREVTEKGMRGVYYDTRSLLSTIKSTYNPVTRASEADILQEVMTAELLVLDDLGAERLTDWVEETMNLI
;
A
#
# COMPACT_ATOMS: atom_id res chain seq x y z
N MET A 1 -8.63 16.61 20.29
CA MET A 1 -8.16 16.52 21.68
C MET A 1 -6.66 16.57 21.66
N SER A 2 -6.03 17.36 22.54
CA SER A 2 -4.59 17.49 22.55
C SER A 2 -3.93 16.23 23.11
N CYS A 3 -2.90 15.72 22.43
CA CYS A 3 -2.14 14.57 22.90
C CYS A 3 -1.45 14.91 24.23
N PRO A 4 -1.82 14.27 25.36
CA PRO A 4 -1.27 14.63 26.67
C PRO A 4 0.22 14.29 26.82
N LYS A 5 0.76 13.40 25.98
CA LYS A 5 2.17 12.99 25.98
C LYS A 5 3.09 14.04 25.36
N CYS A 6 2.63 14.74 24.33
CA CYS A 6 3.46 15.69 23.58
C CYS A 6 2.87 17.10 23.46
N ASN A 7 1.67 17.35 24.02
CA ASN A 7 0.92 18.59 23.86
C ASN A 7 0.78 19.03 22.39
N ASP A 8 0.42 18.09 21.52
CA ASP A 8 0.29 18.24 20.07
C ASP A 8 1.54 18.70 19.30
N THR A 9 2.70 18.79 19.95
CA THR A 9 3.95 19.12 19.25
C THR A 9 4.44 17.98 18.35
N GLY A 10 3.97 16.75 18.59
CA GLY A 10 4.44 15.54 17.93
C GLY A 10 5.82 15.05 18.40
N TRP A 11 6.39 15.69 19.42
CA TRP A 11 7.70 15.36 19.99
C TRP A 11 7.62 15.27 21.51
N PHE A 12 8.32 14.31 22.11
CA PHE A 12 8.42 14.24 23.57
C PHE A 12 9.83 13.84 24.00
N PRO A 13 10.31 14.31 25.16
CA PRO A 13 11.60 13.93 25.69
C PRO A 13 11.54 12.52 26.27
N GLU A 14 12.50 11.67 25.92
CA GLU A 14 12.69 10.33 26.46
C GLU A 14 14.15 10.15 26.90
N TYR A 15 14.36 9.41 27.99
CA TYR A 15 15.71 9.08 28.47
C TYR A 15 16.07 7.68 28.01
N PHE A 16 17.18 7.57 27.29
CA PHE A 16 17.74 6.29 26.87
C PHE A 16 19.20 6.24 27.33
N ASP A 17 19.54 5.25 28.16
CA ASP A 17 20.86 5.11 28.79
C ASP A 17 21.35 6.39 29.50
N GLY A 18 20.45 7.08 30.20
CA GLY A 18 20.75 8.32 30.93
C GLY A 18 20.88 9.57 30.04
N VAL A 19 20.83 9.43 28.71
CA VAL A 19 20.87 10.55 27.77
C VAL A 19 19.45 10.98 27.40
N ARG A 20 19.15 12.28 27.57
CA ARG A 20 17.89 12.87 27.14
C ARG A 20 17.87 13.01 25.62
N ARG A 21 16.90 12.38 24.96
CA ARG A 21 16.64 12.50 23.52
C ARG A 21 15.24 13.05 23.28
N VAL A 22 15.04 13.66 22.13
CA VAL A 22 13.71 14.08 21.68
C VAL A 22 13.29 13.11 20.59
N VAL A 23 12.17 12.41 20.80
CA VAL A 23 11.66 11.38 19.90
C VAL A 23 10.26 11.74 19.41
N ARG A 24 9.87 11.18 18.26
CA ARG A 24 8.51 11.35 17.73
C ARG A 24 7.50 10.69 18.67
N CYS A 25 6.43 11.41 18.98
CA CYS A 25 5.30 10.88 19.72
C CYS A 25 4.52 9.86 18.88
N ASP A 26 3.90 8.89 19.53
CA ASP A 26 3.06 7.89 18.87
C ASP A 26 1.86 8.53 18.17
N CYS A 27 1.30 9.61 18.72
CA CYS A 27 0.22 10.36 18.06
C CYS A 27 0.63 10.95 16.70
N TRP A 28 1.91 11.31 16.55
CA TRP A 28 2.42 11.80 15.26
C TRP A 28 2.53 10.65 14.27
N ARG A 29 3.01 9.48 14.71
CA ARG A 29 3.07 8.28 13.86
C ARG A 29 1.69 7.85 13.41
N GLU A 30 0.71 7.84 14.31
CA GLU A 30 -0.69 7.53 14.00
C GLU A 30 -1.29 8.52 12.99
N ASP A 31 -1.02 9.82 13.14
CA ASP A 31 -1.50 10.84 12.21
C ASP A 31 -0.87 10.69 10.82
N VAL A 32 0.44 10.42 10.76
CA VAL A 32 1.13 10.11 9.50
C VAL A 32 0.55 8.86 8.85
N ALA A 33 0.39 7.77 9.59
CA ALA A 33 -0.21 6.53 9.10
C ALA A 33 -1.62 6.76 8.55
N LYS A 34 -2.49 7.47 9.28
CA LYS A 34 -3.84 7.83 8.82
C LYS A 34 -3.81 8.63 7.52
N LYS A 35 -2.90 9.60 7.41
CA LYS A 35 -2.72 10.40 6.19
C LYS A 35 -2.25 9.53 5.02
N MET A 36 -1.26 8.66 5.21
CA MET A 36 -0.79 7.75 4.16
C MET A 36 -1.90 6.79 3.72
N LEU A 37 -2.61 6.19 4.66
CA LEU A 37 -3.74 5.30 4.37
C LEU A 37 -4.88 6.02 3.65
N SER A 38 -5.16 7.29 3.98
CA SER A 38 -6.18 8.07 3.27
C SER A 38 -5.82 8.34 1.81
N LYS A 39 -4.53 8.34 1.49
CA LYS A 39 -3.98 8.55 0.14
C LYS A 39 -3.70 7.23 -0.61
N SER A 40 -3.88 6.07 0.01
CA SER A 40 -3.51 4.79 -0.59
C SER A 40 -4.53 4.24 -1.59
N ARG A 41 -5.62 4.98 -1.87
CA ARG A 41 -6.66 4.61 -2.85
C ARG A 41 -7.34 3.26 -2.62
N ILE A 42 -7.28 2.69 -1.41
CA ILE A 42 -7.99 1.46 -1.07
C ILE A 42 -9.51 1.66 -1.25
N PRO A 43 -10.18 0.86 -2.11
CA PRO A 43 -11.62 0.91 -2.28
C PRO A 43 -12.38 0.73 -0.96
N SER A 44 -13.51 1.42 -0.79
CA SER A 44 -14.32 1.34 0.44
C SER A 44 -14.68 -0.09 0.85
N ARG A 45 -14.88 -0.99 -0.12
CA ARG A 45 -15.17 -2.42 0.12
C ARG A 45 -14.04 -3.18 0.82
N TYR A 46 -12.79 -2.69 0.75
CA TYR A 46 -11.62 -3.29 1.38
C TYR A 46 -11.13 -2.48 2.59
N ARG A 47 -11.92 -1.50 3.07
CA ARG A 47 -11.53 -0.63 4.18
C ARG A 47 -11.35 -1.39 5.51
N GLN A 48 -11.91 -2.58 5.64
CA GLN A 48 -11.77 -3.43 6.83
C GLN A 48 -10.88 -4.66 6.59
N CYS A 49 -10.25 -4.76 5.41
CA CYS A 49 -9.33 -5.84 5.12
C CYS A 49 -7.97 -5.55 5.77
N ASP A 50 -7.59 -6.33 6.76
CA ASP A 50 -6.27 -6.35 7.37
C ASP A 50 -5.91 -7.80 7.76
N PHE A 51 -4.70 -8.03 8.27
CA PHE A 51 -4.26 -9.38 8.63
C PHE A 51 -5.00 -9.98 9.83
N SER A 52 -5.59 -9.17 10.70
CA SER A 52 -6.39 -9.64 11.85
C SER A 52 -7.80 -10.06 11.43
N THR A 53 -8.34 -9.46 10.37
CA THR A 53 -9.66 -9.81 9.79
C THR A 53 -9.58 -10.90 8.72
N PHE A 54 -8.38 -11.35 8.35
CA PHE A 54 -8.20 -12.41 7.37
C PHE A 54 -8.52 -13.78 7.96
N ILE A 55 -9.59 -14.43 7.48
CA ILE A 55 -10.00 -15.75 7.95
C ILE A 55 -9.24 -16.83 7.19
N THR A 56 -8.42 -17.60 7.91
CA THR A 56 -7.77 -18.80 7.37
C THR A 56 -8.64 -20.05 7.56
N TYR A 57 -8.59 -20.96 6.61
CA TYR A 57 -9.13 -22.31 6.71
C TYR A 57 -8.01 -23.34 6.48
N PRO A 58 -8.22 -24.63 6.79
CA PRO A 58 -7.20 -25.69 6.62
C PRO A 58 -6.77 -25.84 5.15
N ASN A 59 -5.79 -25.04 4.75
CA ASN A 59 -5.19 -25.01 3.44
C ASN A 59 -3.75 -24.51 3.60
N GLU A 60 -2.79 -25.40 3.36
CA GLU A 60 -1.37 -25.12 3.59
C GLU A 60 -0.84 -24.01 2.68
N GLU A 61 -1.33 -23.90 1.45
CA GLU A 61 -0.95 -22.83 0.52
C GLU A 61 -1.42 -21.47 1.01
N LEU A 62 -2.65 -21.38 1.53
CA LEU A 62 -3.21 -20.18 2.12
C LEU A 62 -2.42 -19.73 3.34
N VAL A 63 -2.15 -20.65 4.27
CA VAL A 63 -1.35 -20.37 5.47
C VAL A 63 0.05 -19.90 5.10
N ARG A 64 0.66 -20.54 4.09
CA ARG A 64 1.96 -20.12 3.55
C ARG A 64 1.90 -18.73 2.91
N ALA A 65 0.83 -18.41 2.16
CA ALA A 65 0.65 -17.11 1.54
C ALA A 65 0.50 -15.99 2.59
N VAL A 66 -0.32 -16.22 3.63
CA VAL A 66 -0.47 -15.29 4.75
C VAL A 66 0.87 -15.07 5.46
N LYS A 67 1.61 -16.14 5.74
CA LYS A 67 2.93 -16.06 6.37
C LYS A 67 3.90 -15.22 5.54
N LYS A 68 4.02 -15.51 4.23
CA LYS A 68 4.89 -14.74 3.33
C LYS A 68 4.49 -13.27 3.22
N ALA A 69 3.18 -12.99 3.20
CA ALA A 69 2.67 -11.63 3.16
C ALA A 69 3.07 -10.84 4.42
N ARG A 70 2.99 -11.46 5.60
CA ARG A 70 3.45 -10.86 6.86
C ARG A 70 4.97 -10.65 6.88
N GLU A 71 5.74 -11.67 6.52
CA GLU A 71 7.20 -11.57 6.45
C GLU A 71 7.66 -10.45 5.51
N PHE A 72 6.99 -10.31 4.36
CA PHE A 72 7.23 -9.20 3.43
C PHE A 72 6.89 -7.85 4.05
N SER A 73 5.71 -7.69 4.66
CA SER A 73 5.33 -6.43 5.29
C SER A 73 6.28 -6.07 6.44
N ASP A 74 6.73 -7.06 7.22
CA ASP A 74 7.67 -6.89 8.33
C ASP A 74 9.04 -6.41 7.87
N ALA A 75 9.57 -7.02 6.80
CA ALA A 75 10.87 -6.68 6.22
C ALA A 75 10.87 -5.37 5.41
N PHE A 76 9.71 -4.87 4.97
CA PHE A 76 9.62 -3.65 4.17
C PHE A 76 10.16 -2.41 4.92
N PRO A 77 10.95 -1.51 4.27
CA PRO A 77 11.32 -1.48 2.84
C PRO A 77 12.60 -2.25 2.48
N ALA A 78 13.19 -3.01 3.40
CA ALA A 78 14.42 -3.78 3.17
C ALA A 78 14.14 -5.10 2.39
N VAL A 79 13.34 -5.01 1.33
CA VAL A 79 12.97 -6.10 0.42
C VAL A 79 13.48 -5.79 -0.98
N ASP A 80 13.94 -6.81 -1.70
CA ASP A 80 14.49 -6.69 -3.05
C ASP A 80 13.48 -7.05 -4.15
N LYS A 81 12.39 -7.74 -3.79
CA LYS A 81 11.37 -8.27 -4.71
C LYS A 81 9.97 -8.07 -4.16
N GLY A 82 9.01 -7.87 -5.06
CA GLY A 82 7.58 -7.81 -4.72
C GLY A 82 6.94 -9.18 -4.49
N LEU A 83 5.63 -9.16 -4.24
CA LEU A 83 4.80 -10.36 -4.10
C LEU A 83 3.80 -10.46 -5.26
N ILE A 84 3.60 -11.69 -5.75
CA ILE A 84 2.52 -12.02 -6.68
C ILE A 84 1.63 -13.07 -6.02
N PHE A 85 0.35 -12.76 -5.87
CA PHE A 85 -0.65 -13.70 -5.38
C PHE A 85 -1.36 -14.37 -6.56
N ILE A 86 -1.23 -15.69 -6.68
CA ILE A 86 -1.82 -16.48 -7.77
C ILE A 86 -2.83 -17.45 -7.18
N GLY A 87 -4.01 -17.55 -7.81
CA GLY A 87 -5.02 -18.53 -7.44
C GLY A 87 -6.42 -18.13 -7.87
N LYS A 88 -7.40 -19.01 -7.61
CA LYS A 88 -8.80 -18.82 -8.03
C LYS A 88 -9.41 -17.50 -7.49
N PRO A 89 -10.43 -16.93 -8.15
CA PRO A 89 -11.21 -15.84 -7.59
C PRO A 89 -11.80 -16.21 -6.23
N GLY A 90 -11.93 -15.24 -5.33
CA GLY A 90 -12.60 -15.42 -4.03
C GLY A 90 -11.77 -16.04 -2.90
N ILE A 91 -10.49 -16.37 -3.11
CA ILE A 91 -9.64 -16.97 -2.07
C ILE A 91 -8.89 -15.96 -1.17
N GLY A 92 -9.19 -14.66 -1.30
CA GLY A 92 -8.61 -13.62 -0.44
C GLY A 92 -7.34 -12.94 -0.94
N LYS A 93 -6.95 -13.10 -2.21
CA LYS A 93 -5.74 -12.46 -2.80
C LYS A 93 -5.71 -10.94 -2.59
N THR A 94 -6.77 -10.25 -2.99
CA THR A 94 -6.91 -8.80 -2.81
C THR A 94 -6.89 -8.40 -1.34
N HIS A 95 -7.51 -9.20 -0.46
CA HIS A 95 -7.48 -8.94 0.98
C HIS A 95 -6.04 -8.98 1.49
N LEU A 96 -5.25 -10.02 1.14
CA LEU A 96 -3.84 -10.09 1.53
C LEU A 96 -3.02 -8.91 0.99
N ALA A 97 -3.23 -8.53 -0.27
CA ALA A 97 -2.55 -7.38 -0.85
C ALA A 97 -2.88 -6.07 -0.11
N VAL A 98 -4.15 -5.87 0.27
CA VAL A 98 -4.59 -4.71 1.06
C VAL A 98 -4.05 -4.78 2.49
N SER A 99 -3.94 -5.96 3.10
CA SER A 99 -3.33 -6.12 4.42
C SER A 99 -1.85 -5.73 4.42
N VAL A 100 -1.10 -6.17 3.42
CA VAL A 100 0.31 -5.77 3.23
C VAL A 100 0.41 -4.25 3.06
N LEU A 101 -0.44 -3.68 2.18
CA LEU A 101 -0.47 -2.25 1.93
C LEU A 101 -0.72 -1.44 3.22
N ARG A 102 -1.64 -1.91 4.07
CA ARG A 102 -1.93 -1.27 5.36
C ARG A 102 -0.74 -1.26 6.28
N GLU A 103 -0.14 -2.42 6.55
CA GLU A 103 1.04 -2.52 7.42
C GLU A 103 2.17 -1.60 6.92
N VAL A 104 2.40 -1.54 5.61
CA VAL A 104 3.39 -0.63 5.02
C VAL A 104 3.01 0.84 5.23
N THR A 105 1.75 1.23 5.02
CA THR A 105 1.29 2.60 5.29
C THR A 105 1.31 2.98 6.77
N GLU A 106 1.10 2.01 7.66
CA GLU A 106 1.14 2.20 9.11
C GLU A 106 2.58 2.43 9.63
N LYS A 107 3.57 1.91 8.90
CA LYS A 107 4.99 2.26 9.09
C LYS A 107 5.35 3.67 8.59
N GLY A 108 4.37 4.40 8.05
CA GLY A 108 4.54 5.76 7.52
C GLY A 108 5.06 5.81 6.09
N MET A 109 5.09 4.68 5.40
CA MET A 109 5.54 4.57 4.01
C MET A 109 4.39 4.87 3.05
N ARG A 110 4.73 5.36 1.86
CA ARG A 110 3.76 5.67 0.81
C ARG A 110 3.42 4.41 0.01
N GLY A 111 2.25 3.85 0.30
CA GLY A 111 1.67 2.77 -0.51
C GLY A 111 0.44 3.23 -1.29
N VAL A 112 0.22 2.69 -2.49
CA VAL A 112 -0.93 3.01 -3.35
C VAL A 112 -1.54 1.73 -3.94
N TYR A 113 -2.87 1.67 -3.98
CA TYR A 113 -3.65 0.61 -4.60
C TYR A 113 -4.25 1.07 -5.94
N TYR A 114 -4.20 0.20 -6.93
CA TYR A 114 -4.94 0.33 -8.17
C TYR A 114 -5.55 -1.01 -8.60
N ASP A 115 -6.78 -0.95 -9.11
CA ASP A 115 -7.26 -1.98 -10.05
C ASP A 115 -6.50 -1.80 -11.37
N THR A 116 -5.88 -2.86 -11.87
CA THR A 116 -4.97 -2.80 -13.03
C THR A 116 -5.66 -2.24 -14.26
N ARG A 117 -6.91 -2.68 -14.55
CA ARG A 117 -7.69 -2.21 -15.70
C ARG A 117 -8.02 -0.72 -15.58
N SER A 118 -8.38 -0.27 -14.39
CA SER A 118 -8.70 1.13 -14.11
C SER A 118 -7.46 2.01 -14.24
N LEU A 119 -6.30 1.56 -13.77
CA LEU A 119 -5.03 2.26 -13.94
C LEU A 119 -4.68 2.41 -15.43
N LEU A 120 -4.70 1.30 -16.18
CA LEU A 120 -4.46 1.31 -17.63
C LEU A 120 -5.45 2.20 -18.37
N SER A 121 -6.75 2.11 -18.07
CA SER A 121 -7.76 2.99 -18.67
C SER A 121 -7.48 4.47 -18.40
N THR A 122 -7.05 4.77 -17.17
CA THR A 122 -6.70 6.13 -16.75
C THR A 122 -5.46 6.64 -17.51
N ILE A 123 -4.38 5.85 -17.56
CA ILE A 123 -3.17 6.17 -18.35
C ILE A 123 -3.50 6.26 -19.85
N LYS A 124 -4.47 5.48 -20.35
CA LYS A 124 -4.88 5.58 -21.75
C LYS A 124 -5.66 6.86 -22.04
N SER A 125 -6.53 7.26 -21.11
CA SER A 125 -7.34 8.47 -21.25
C SER A 125 -6.50 9.75 -21.27
N THR A 126 -5.31 9.71 -20.69
CA THR A 126 -4.41 10.87 -20.59
C THR A 126 -3.69 11.22 -21.89
N TYR A 127 -3.62 10.31 -22.88
CA TYR A 127 -3.13 10.62 -24.23
C TYR A 127 -4.03 11.60 -25.01
N ASN A 128 -5.18 11.98 -24.47
CA ASN A 128 -6.00 13.06 -25.02
C ASN A 128 -5.35 14.43 -24.72
N PRO A 129 -5.01 15.25 -25.73
CA PRO A 129 -4.29 16.52 -25.55
C PRO A 129 -5.00 17.54 -24.65
N VAL A 130 -6.29 17.35 -24.33
CA VAL A 130 -7.06 18.23 -23.43
C VAL A 130 -6.73 18.00 -21.94
N THR A 131 -6.20 16.84 -21.55
CA THR A 131 -6.06 16.41 -20.14
C THR A 131 -4.61 16.20 -19.66
N ARG A 132 -3.61 16.78 -20.34
CA ARG A 132 -2.17 16.55 -20.06
C ARG A 132 -1.72 16.81 -18.61
N ALA A 133 -2.36 17.73 -17.89
CA ALA A 133 -1.97 18.02 -16.50
C ALA A 133 -2.25 16.84 -15.55
N SER A 134 -3.35 16.10 -15.75
CA SER A 134 -3.67 14.94 -14.92
C SER A 134 -2.82 13.70 -15.22
N GLU A 135 -2.12 13.68 -16.36
CA GLU A 135 -1.23 12.59 -16.76
C GLU A 135 -0.03 12.46 -15.84
N ALA A 136 0.71 13.57 -15.70
CA ALA A 136 1.92 13.62 -14.91
C ALA A 136 1.64 13.28 -13.46
N ASP A 137 0.52 13.75 -12.91
CA ASP A 137 0.17 13.54 -11.50
C ASP A 137 -0.09 12.05 -11.18
N ILE A 138 -0.79 11.33 -12.06
CA ILE A 138 -1.14 9.92 -11.84
C ILE A 138 0.08 9.02 -12.04
N LEU A 139 0.84 9.25 -13.11
CA LEU A 139 2.09 8.51 -13.34
C LEU A 139 3.09 8.81 -12.21
N GLN A 140 3.25 10.08 -11.82
CA GLN A 140 4.09 10.44 -10.68
C GLN A 140 3.59 9.74 -9.41
N GLU A 141 2.28 9.64 -9.19
CA GLU A 141 1.75 8.94 -8.01
C GLU A 141 2.16 7.48 -7.96
N VAL A 142 2.08 6.78 -9.09
CA VAL A 142 2.48 5.38 -9.24
C VAL A 142 4.01 5.22 -9.11
N MET A 143 4.77 6.00 -9.86
CA MET A 143 6.24 5.92 -9.93
C MET A 143 6.94 6.33 -8.63
N THR A 144 6.28 7.13 -7.78
CA THR A 144 6.84 7.58 -6.49
C THR A 144 6.25 6.86 -5.29
N ALA A 145 5.39 5.86 -5.52
CA ALA A 145 4.95 4.97 -4.46
C ALA A 145 6.10 4.04 -4.04
N GLU A 146 6.26 3.84 -2.74
CA GLU A 146 7.22 2.87 -2.20
C GLU A 146 6.67 1.44 -2.33
N LEU A 147 5.34 1.29 -2.23
CA LEU A 147 4.63 0.06 -2.52
C LEU A 147 3.44 0.32 -3.45
N LEU A 148 3.43 -0.34 -4.60
CA LEU A 148 2.31 -0.33 -5.54
C LEU A 148 1.58 -1.67 -5.50
N VAL A 149 0.28 -1.66 -5.21
CA VAL A 149 -0.59 -2.82 -5.35
C VAL A 149 -1.37 -2.72 -6.65
N LEU A 150 -1.19 -3.73 -7.50
CA LEU A 150 -1.94 -3.92 -8.74
C LEU A 150 -2.89 -5.11 -8.59
N ASP A 151 -4.17 -4.82 -8.47
CA ASP A 151 -5.22 -5.84 -8.29
C ASP A 151 -5.80 -6.30 -9.63
N ASP A 152 -6.29 -7.54 -9.65
CA ASP A 152 -6.82 -8.22 -10.85
C ASP A 152 -5.87 -8.21 -12.07
N LEU A 153 -4.56 -8.27 -11.80
CA LEU A 153 -3.51 -8.40 -12.81
C LEU A 153 -3.75 -9.63 -13.70
N GLY A 154 -3.68 -9.46 -15.03
CA GLY A 154 -3.88 -10.52 -16.01
C GLY A 154 -5.34 -10.73 -16.42
N ALA A 155 -6.28 -9.93 -15.90
CA ALA A 155 -7.65 -9.94 -16.35
C ALA A 155 -7.84 -9.08 -17.63
N GLU A 156 -6.93 -8.15 -17.90
CA GLU A 156 -6.89 -7.33 -19.10
C GLU A 156 -6.59 -8.13 -20.38
N ARG A 157 -7.05 -7.60 -21.51
CA ARG A 157 -6.68 -8.17 -22.81
C ARG A 157 -5.27 -7.69 -23.14
N LEU A 158 -4.35 -8.64 -23.33
CA LEU A 158 -2.98 -8.34 -23.75
C LEU A 158 -3.01 -7.64 -25.12
N THR A 159 -2.42 -6.44 -25.15
CA THR A 159 -2.15 -5.66 -26.35
C THR A 159 -0.77 -5.06 -26.18
N ASP A 160 -0.05 -4.80 -27.28
CA ASP A 160 1.31 -4.24 -27.25
C ASP A 160 1.41 -3.00 -26.34
N TRP A 161 0.41 -2.11 -26.39
CA TRP A 161 0.34 -0.92 -25.54
C TRP A 161 0.25 -1.24 -24.02
N VAL A 162 -0.44 -2.31 -23.64
CA VAL A 162 -0.52 -2.74 -22.23
C VAL A 162 0.85 -3.24 -21.78
N GLU A 163 1.52 -4.06 -22.59
CA GLU A 163 2.86 -4.57 -22.27
C GLU A 163 3.87 -3.43 -22.15
N GLU A 164 3.86 -2.48 -23.10
CA GLU A 164 4.70 -1.29 -23.04
C GLU A 164 4.45 -0.45 -21.78
N THR A 165 3.18 -0.20 -21.44
CA THR A 165 2.83 0.57 -20.24
C THR A 165 3.25 -0.14 -18.96
N MET A 166 3.06 -1.45 -18.88
CA MET A 166 3.49 -2.26 -17.74
C MET A 166 5.01 -2.33 -17.58
N ASN A 167 5.78 -2.15 -18.66
CA ASN A 167 7.24 -2.07 -18.59
C ASN A 167 7.75 -0.69 -18.12
N LEU A 168 6.90 0.33 -18.10
CA LEU A 168 7.25 1.69 -17.66
C LEU A 168 7.07 1.90 -16.15
N ILE A 169 6.18 1.13 -15.52
CA ILE A 169 5.83 1.21 -14.09
C ILE A 169 6.50 0.08 -13.29
#